data_AF-A0A183KVC3-F1
#
_entry.id   AF-A0A183KVC3-F1
#
_cell.length_a   1.000
_cell.length_b   1.000
_cell.length_c   1.000
_cell.angle_alpha   90.00
_cell.angle_beta   90.00
_cell.angle_gamma   90.00
#
_symmetry.space_group_name_H-M   'P 1'
#
loop_
_entity.id
_entity.type
_entity.pdbx_description
1 polymer ?
#
loop_
_entity_poly.entity_id
_entity_poly.type
_entity_poly.pdbx_seq_one_letter_code
_entity_poly.pdbx_strand_id
1 'polypeptide(L)'
;MERPDNVGDREDQSNSNENEEIQIGSTRNQRIALDPSWTAKSRYGRVAASEWTTSYIMGQHGLGERNENGERFANLCAFNKLVIGCTIFPHKRIHKATWISPDHTTENQIDHICINKKFRRTMEDVRTRRGADIASDHHLVVANLELKLKKLDNWTNSTTKVQYSLPPRY
;
A
#
# COMPACT_ATOMS: atom_id res chain seq x y z
N MET A 1 -27.66 4.85 -46.28
CA MET A 1 -26.64 5.54 -45.47
C MET A 1 -26.80 4.97 -44.07
N GLU A 2 -26.09 3.88 -43.79
CA GLU A 2 -26.16 3.18 -42.50
C GLU A 2 -24.77 3.22 -41.87
N ARG A 3 -24.67 3.73 -40.64
CA ARG A 3 -23.86 3.17 -39.56
C ARG A 3 -24.41 3.57 -38.18
N PRO A 4 -24.23 2.72 -37.17
CA PRO A 4 -25.18 2.57 -36.07
C PRO A 4 -24.52 2.72 -34.67
N ASP A 5 -25.38 2.53 -33.66
CA ASP A 5 -25.15 2.02 -32.30
C ASP A 5 -24.23 2.77 -31.32
N ASN A 6 -24.92 3.43 -30.39
CA ASN A 6 -24.43 3.91 -29.11
C ASN A 6 -24.25 2.70 -28.18
N VAL A 7 -23.09 2.06 -28.22
CA VAL A 7 -22.71 1.00 -27.26
C VAL A 7 -22.23 1.68 -25.99
N GLY A 8 -23.01 1.51 -24.92
CA GLY A 8 -22.66 2.03 -23.61
C GLY A 8 -21.51 1.24 -22.99
N ASP A 9 -20.43 1.94 -22.67
CA ASP A 9 -19.39 1.43 -21.79
C ASP A 9 -19.88 1.53 -20.33
N ARG A 10 -20.73 0.59 -19.94
CA ARG A 10 -20.87 0.19 -18.54
C ARG A 10 -19.64 -0.64 -18.20
N GLU A 11 -18.60 0.01 -17.71
CA GLU A 11 -17.51 -0.72 -17.07
C GLU A 11 -18.01 -1.30 -15.75
N ASP A 12 -17.98 -2.62 -15.68
CA ASP A 12 -18.40 -3.43 -14.55
C ASP A 12 -17.68 -2.98 -13.27
N GLN A 13 -18.45 -2.47 -12.33
CA GLN A 13 -18.01 -2.21 -10.97
C GLN A 13 -17.94 -3.54 -10.20
N SER A 14 -16.88 -4.31 -10.41
CA SER A 14 -16.60 -5.48 -9.57
C SER A 14 -15.89 -5.03 -8.29
N ASN A 15 -16.64 -4.92 -7.20
CA ASN A 15 -16.14 -4.71 -5.84
C ASN A 15 -15.58 -6.04 -5.29
N SER A 16 -14.42 -6.48 -5.77
CA SER A 16 -13.72 -7.63 -5.20
C SER A 16 -12.74 -7.17 -4.12
N ASN A 17 -13.06 -7.52 -2.88
CA ASN A 17 -12.19 -7.44 -1.70
C ASN A 17 -11.20 -8.62 -1.70
N GLU A 18 -10.39 -8.75 -2.75
CA GLU A 18 -9.37 -9.79 -2.81
C GLU A 18 -8.03 -9.19 -2.37
N ASN A 19 -7.60 -9.63 -1.18
CA ASN A 19 -6.36 -9.23 -0.55
C ASN A 19 -5.20 -9.99 -1.22
N GLU A 20 -4.67 -9.45 -2.32
CA GLU A 20 -3.46 -10.00 -2.93
C GLU A 20 -2.22 -9.64 -2.09
N GLU A 21 -1.58 -10.68 -1.56
CA GLU A 21 -0.42 -10.62 -0.68
C GLU A 21 0.84 -10.24 -1.49
N ILE A 22 1.37 -9.03 -1.31
CA ILE A 22 2.64 -8.64 -1.93
C ILE A 22 3.79 -9.18 -1.07
N GLN A 23 4.58 -10.07 -1.66
CA GLN A 23 5.70 -10.72 -0.99
C GLN A 23 6.86 -9.73 -0.77
N ILE A 24 7.07 -9.32 0.48
CA ILE A 24 8.25 -8.54 0.88
C ILE A 24 9.47 -9.46 0.80
N GLY A 25 10.36 -9.21 -0.16
CA GLY A 25 11.64 -9.89 -0.27
C GLY A 25 12.55 -9.57 0.92
N SER A 26 12.52 -10.42 1.94
CA SER A 26 13.55 -10.47 2.99
C SER A 26 14.66 -11.41 2.55
N THR A 27 15.92 -10.94 2.54
CA THR A 27 17.10 -11.78 2.29
C THR A 27 17.46 -12.70 3.46
N ARG A 28 16.58 -12.82 4.47
CA ARG A 28 16.64 -13.87 5.48
C ARG A 28 15.25 -14.44 5.74
N ASN A 29 15.15 -15.77 5.66
CA ASN A 29 13.99 -16.61 5.96
C ASN A 29 13.34 -16.25 7.30
N GLN A 30 12.48 -15.24 7.35
CA GLN A 30 11.50 -15.00 8.40
C GLN A 30 10.29 -14.30 7.77
N ARG A 31 9.21 -15.07 7.54
CA ARG A 31 7.89 -14.49 7.27
C ARG A 31 7.45 -13.79 8.55
N ILE A 32 7.60 -12.47 8.61
CA ILE A 32 6.99 -11.68 9.68
C ILE A 32 5.51 -11.58 9.31
N ALA A 33 4.65 -12.31 10.03
CA ALA A 33 3.20 -12.06 9.98
C ALA A 33 2.96 -10.70 10.64
N LEU A 34 3.01 -9.65 9.83
CA LEU A 34 2.70 -8.29 10.25
C LEU A 34 1.18 -8.12 10.11
N ASP A 35 0.56 -7.64 11.19
CA ASP A 35 -0.88 -7.37 11.30
C ASP A 35 -1.39 -6.65 10.04
N PRO A 36 -2.38 -7.19 9.30
CA PRO A 36 -2.96 -6.59 8.08
C PRO A 36 -3.30 -5.10 8.16
N SER A 37 -3.47 -4.53 9.37
CA SER A 37 -3.68 -3.10 9.62
C SER A 37 -2.56 -2.16 9.14
N TRP A 38 -1.36 -2.68 8.85
CA TRP A 38 -0.21 -1.92 8.33
C TRP A 38 -0.26 -1.55 6.83
N THR A 39 -1.05 -2.24 6.02
CA THR A 39 -1.04 -2.08 4.56
C THR A 39 -2.39 -1.59 4.07
N ALA A 40 -2.46 -0.31 3.71
CA ALA A 40 -3.61 0.25 3.02
C ALA A 40 -3.20 0.60 1.59
N LYS A 41 -3.82 -0.05 0.61
CA LYS A 41 -3.70 0.32 -0.81
C LYS A 41 -4.94 1.10 -1.21
N SER A 42 -4.76 2.32 -1.71
CA SER A 42 -5.81 3.00 -2.45
C SER A 42 -5.58 2.76 -3.94
N ARG A 43 -6.59 2.27 -4.66
CA ARG A 43 -6.53 2.23 -6.12
C ARG A 43 -6.60 3.66 -6.64
N TYR A 44 -5.64 4.04 -7.48
CA TYR A 44 -5.57 5.36 -8.13
C TYR A 44 -5.49 6.56 -7.18
N GLY A 45 -5.15 6.35 -5.90
CA GLY A 45 -5.03 7.44 -4.94
C GLY A 45 -3.74 8.21 -5.16
N ARG A 46 -3.83 9.38 -5.80
CA ARG A 46 -2.69 10.29 -5.91
C ARG A 46 -2.63 11.15 -4.67
N VAL A 47 -1.51 11.12 -3.97
CA VAL A 47 -1.26 12.00 -2.82
C VAL A 47 -0.19 13.03 -3.19
N ALA A 48 -0.47 14.29 -2.88
CA ALA A 48 0.46 15.39 -3.10
C ALA A 48 1.20 15.75 -1.82
N ALA A 49 2.25 16.57 -1.96
CA ALA A 49 2.83 17.27 -0.83
C ALA A 49 1.74 18.10 -0.11
N SER A 50 1.64 17.98 1.22
CA SER A 50 0.73 18.81 2.02
C SER A 50 1.50 19.83 2.85
N GLU A 51 1.10 21.10 2.80
CA GLU A 51 1.76 22.16 3.57
C GLU A 51 1.16 22.39 4.97
N TRP A 52 -0.11 22.09 5.22
CA TRP A 52 -0.79 22.60 6.43
C TRP A 52 -1.45 21.52 7.31
N THR A 53 -2.46 20.79 6.84
CA THR A 53 -3.32 19.96 7.72
C THR A 53 -3.05 18.45 7.69
N THR A 54 -2.47 17.92 6.62
CA THR A 54 -2.15 16.47 6.49
C THR A 54 -0.69 16.14 6.83
N SER A 55 0.10 17.14 7.25
CA SER A 55 1.57 17.07 7.45
C SER A 55 2.04 16.00 8.47
N TYR A 56 1.13 15.54 9.32
CA TYR A 56 1.40 14.48 10.29
C TYR A 56 1.38 13.08 9.68
N ILE A 57 0.62 12.90 8.59
CA ILE A 57 0.41 11.64 7.84
C ILE A 57 1.22 11.65 6.55
N MET A 58 1.31 12.81 5.89
CA MET A 58 2.00 12.99 4.62
C MET A 58 3.18 13.94 4.78
N GLY A 59 4.25 13.69 4.05
CA GLY A 59 5.39 14.59 3.94
C GLY A 59 5.29 15.53 2.73
N GLN A 60 6.35 16.32 2.54
CA GLN A 60 6.42 17.39 1.53
C GLN A 60 6.93 16.89 0.16
N HIS A 61 7.14 15.59 0.00
CA HIS A 61 7.83 15.03 -1.17
C HIS A 61 6.95 14.11 -2.03
N GLY A 62 5.63 14.10 -1.83
CA GLY A 62 4.69 13.41 -2.73
C GLY A 62 4.80 13.91 -4.19
N LEU A 63 4.35 13.10 -5.15
CA LEU A 63 4.40 13.42 -6.58
C LEU A 63 2.99 13.70 -7.13
N GLY A 64 2.84 14.82 -7.82
CA GLY A 64 1.62 15.19 -8.53
C GLY A 64 0.57 15.86 -7.64
N GLU A 65 -0.66 15.96 -8.16
CA GLU A 65 -1.79 16.59 -7.48
C GLU A 65 -2.71 15.57 -6.81
N ARG A 66 -3.22 15.92 -5.63
CA ARG A 66 -4.10 15.06 -4.84
C ARG A 66 -5.48 14.99 -5.49
N ASN A 67 -5.92 13.79 -5.83
CA ASN A 67 -7.28 13.55 -6.33
C ASN A 67 -8.22 13.09 -5.21
N GLU A 68 -9.51 12.92 -5.51
CA GLU A 68 -10.51 12.48 -4.54
C GLU A 68 -10.17 11.13 -3.88
N ASN A 69 -9.63 10.19 -4.65
CA ASN A 69 -9.18 8.90 -4.11
C ASN A 69 -7.98 9.08 -3.16
N GLY A 70 -7.08 10.01 -3.48
CA GLY A 70 -5.96 10.40 -2.62
C GLY A 70 -6.41 11.08 -1.33
N GLU A 71 -7.47 11.88 -1.39
CA GLU A 71 -8.08 12.48 -0.20
C GLU A 71 -8.71 11.40 0.69
N ARG A 72 -9.47 10.47 0.12
CA ARG A 72 -10.02 9.31 0.85
C ARG A 72 -8.92 8.46 1.49
N PHE A 73 -7.82 8.25 0.76
CA PHE A 73 -6.66 7.53 1.25
C PHE A 73 -5.96 8.26 2.40
N ALA A 74 -5.77 9.57 2.27
CA ALA A 74 -5.20 10.40 3.33
C ALA A 74 -6.08 10.38 4.59
N ASN A 75 -7.40 10.43 4.44
CA ASN A 75 -8.35 10.32 5.55
C ASN A 75 -8.31 8.95 6.25
N LEU A 76 -8.21 7.86 5.47
CA LEU A 76 -8.00 6.52 6.02
C LEU A 76 -6.71 6.46 6.85
N CYS A 77 -5.62 7.01 6.32
CA CYS A 77 -4.35 7.06 7.02
C CYS A 77 -4.42 7.94 8.28
N ALA A 78 -5.14 9.07 8.22
CA ALA A 78 -5.39 9.94 9.36
C ALA A 78 -6.08 9.20 10.50
N PHE A 79 -7.20 8.54 10.16
CA PHE A 79 -8.02 7.81 11.11
C PHE A 79 -7.23 6.70 11.81
N ASN A 80 -6.41 5.95 11.06
CA ASN A 80 -5.63 4.83 11.56
C ASN A 80 -4.23 5.21 12.08
N LYS A 81 -3.90 6.51 12.14
CA LYS A 81 -2.58 7.01 12.56
C LYS A 81 -1.44 6.40 11.74
N LEU A 82 -1.64 6.26 10.44
CA LEU A 82 -0.63 5.82 9.48
C LEU A 82 0.12 7.03 8.89
N VAL A 83 1.35 6.80 8.44
CA VAL A 83 2.17 7.77 7.73
C VAL A 83 2.52 7.20 6.36
N ILE A 84 2.37 8.00 5.32
CA ILE A 84 2.59 7.61 3.92
C ILE A 84 4.06 7.80 3.57
N GLY A 85 4.84 6.71 3.60
CA GLY A 85 6.29 6.73 3.49
C GLY A 85 6.81 7.41 2.22
N CYS A 86 6.15 7.17 1.09
CA CYS A 86 6.51 7.68 -0.24
C CYS A 86 6.49 9.22 -0.34
N THR A 87 5.87 9.90 0.63
CA THR A 87 5.76 11.36 0.68
C THR A 87 6.77 12.01 1.64
N ILE A 88 7.46 11.22 2.48
CA ILE A 88 8.33 11.72 3.57
C ILE A 88 9.76 11.96 3.10
N PHE A 89 10.25 11.20 2.12
CA PHE A 89 11.66 11.20 1.75
C PHE A 89 11.93 12.03 0.47
N PRO A 90 12.97 12.88 0.47
CA PRO A 90 13.33 13.65 -0.71
C PRO A 90 13.98 12.75 -1.76
N HIS A 91 13.29 12.55 -2.88
CA HIS A 91 13.79 11.79 -4.01
C HIS A 91 13.59 12.51 -5.35
N LYS A 92 14.36 12.08 -6.36
CA LYS A 92 14.12 12.44 -7.76
C LYS A 92 12.80 11.84 -8.24
N ARG A 93 12.13 12.49 -9.20
CA ARG A 93 10.83 12.05 -9.76
C ARG A 93 10.84 10.57 -10.21
N ILE A 94 11.95 10.14 -10.83
CA ILE A 94 12.17 8.75 -11.27
C ILE A 94 12.10 7.69 -10.15
N HIS A 95 12.20 8.10 -8.89
CA HIS A 95 12.12 7.24 -7.71
C HIS A 95 10.82 7.43 -6.92
N LYS A 96 9.87 8.21 -7.46
CA LYS A 96 8.56 8.49 -6.84
C LYS A 96 7.39 7.96 -7.66
N ALA A 97 7.51 7.98 -8.99
CA ALA A 97 6.48 7.48 -9.88
C ALA A 97 6.36 5.96 -9.78
N THR A 98 5.18 5.44 -9.45
CA THR A 98 4.88 4.01 -9.30
C THR A 98 4.13 3.43 -10.48
N TRP A 99 3.66 4.28 -11.38
CA TRP A 99 2.94 3.88 -12.58
C TRP A 99 3.29 4.81 -13.74
N ILE A 100 3.44 4.24 -14.92
CA ILE A 100 3.61 4.96 -16.19
C ILE A 100 2.43 4.60 -17.10
N SER A 101 1.86 5.58 -17.78
CA SER A 101 0.83 5.32 -18.79
C SER A 101 1.35 4.48 -19.95
N PRO A 102 0.47 3.74 -20.65
CA PRO A 102 0.87 2.92 -21.81
C PRO A 102 1.54 3.71 -22.95
N ASP A 103 1.22 5.00 -23.07
CA ASP A 103 1.84 5.92 -24.04
C ASP A 103 3.17 6.53 -23.55
N HIS A 104 3.62 6.16 -22.35
CA HIS A 104 4.83 6.65 -21.68
C HIS A 104 4.89 8.17 -21.44
N THR A 105 3.77 8.87 -21.53
CA THR A 105 3.72 10.34 -21.35
C THR A 105 3.47 10.75 -19.89
N THR A 106 2.72 9.93 -19.15
CA THR A 106 2.21 10.26 -17.83
C THR A 106 2.84 9.35 -16.78
N GLU A 107 3.31 9.95 -15.69
CA GLU A 107 3.87 9.25 -14.54
C GLU A 107 3.08 9.64 -13.29
N ASN A 108 2.59 8.65 -12.52
CA ASN A 108 1.80 8.89 -11.31
C ASN A 108 2.37 8.11 -10.11
N GLN A 109 2.10 8.62 -8.91
CA GLN A 109 2.34 7.92 -7.64
C GLN A 109 0.99 7.42 -7.10
N ILE A 110 0.71 6.14 -7.31
CA ILE A 110 -0.58 5.50 -6.94
C ILE A 110 -0.41 4.26 -6.05
N ASP A 111 0.81 3.79 -5.86
CA ASP A 111 1.14 2.71 -4.94
C ASP A 111 1.89 3.28 -3.74
N HIS A 112 1.43 2.96 -2.54
CA HIS A 112 1.92 3.59 -1.32
C HIS A 112 2.28 2.55 -0.27
N ILE A 113 3.41 2.75 0.39
CA ILE A 113 3.76 2.03 1.61
C ILE A 113 3.47 2.93 2.79
N CYS A 114 2.62 2.45 3.69
CA CYS A 114 2.25 3.13 4.92
C CYS A 114 2.85 2.42 6.13
N ILE A 115 3.10 3.18 7.19
CA ILE A 115 3.52 2.62 8.47
C ILE A 115 2.77 3.29 9.60
N ASN A 116 2.45 2.53 10.65
CA ASN A 116 1.89 3.12 11.85
C ASN A 116 2.84 4.20 12.38
N LYS A 117 2.28 5.35 12.73
CA LYS A 117 3.07 6.50 13.14
C LYS A 117 3.99 6.24 14.33
N LYS A 118 3.62 5.33 15.24
CA LYS A 118 4.49 4.92 16.35
C LYS A 118 5.83 4.39 15.84
N PHE A 119 5.83 3.71 14.70
CA PHE A 119 7.00 3.12 14.07
C PHE A 119 7.55 3.97 12.92
N ARG A 120 7.06 5.20 12.69
CA ARG A 120 7.57 6.09 11.63
C ARG A 120 9.09 6.17 11.59
N ARG A 121 9.75 6.22 12.75
CA ARG A 121 11.21 6.35 12.87
C ARG A 121 11.98 5.09 12.45
N THR A 122 11.32 3.94 12.32
CA THR A 122 11.95 2.71 11.82
C THR A 122 12.00 2.69 10.29
N MET A 123 11.22 3.52 9.61
CA MET A 123 11.25 3.63 8.16
C MET A 123 12.39 4.56 7.77
N GLU A 124 13.41 4.02 7.11
CA GLU A 124 14.61 4.75 6.70
C GLU A 124 14.49 5.33 5.30
N ASP A 125 13.78 4.62 4.41
CA ASP A 125 13.64 4.99 3.01
C ASP A 125 12.39 4.34 2.40
N VAL A 126 11.73 5.02 1.47
CA VAL A 126 10.69 4.44 0.61
C VAL A 126 10.86 4.99 -0.79
N ARG A 127 11.20 4.11 -1.73
CA ARG A 127 11.50 4.52 -3.10
C ARG A 127 11.04 3.53 -4.15
N THR A 128 10.76 4.06 -5.32
CA THR A 128 10.44 3.27 -6.50
C THR A 128 11.70 2.81 -7.24
N ARG A 129 11.72 1.54 -7.65
CA ARG A 129 12.81 0.87 -8.37
C ARG A 129 12.47 0.75 -9.86
N ARG A 130 12.67 1.83 -10.61
CA ARG A 130 12.48 1.85 -12.08
C ARG A 130 13.29 0.80 -12.85
N GLY A 131 14.45 0.39 -12.33
CA GLY A 131 15.31 -0.61 -12.97
C GLY A 131 14.92 -2.07 -12.71
N ALA A 132 13.86 -2.32 -11.94
CA ALA A 132 13.34 -3.67 -11.76
C ALA A 132 12.39 -3.98 -12.91
N ASP A 133 12.69 -5.03 -13.68
CA ASP A 133 11.80 -5.50 -14.74
C ASP A 133 10.69 -6.36 -14.12
N ILE A 134 9.45 -5.85 -14.17
CA ILE A 134 8.27 -6.52 -13.62
C ILE A 134 7.19 -6.77 -14.68
N ALA A 135 7.49 -6.58 -15.96
CA ALA A 135 6.54 -6.75 -17.08
C ALA A 135 5.15 -6.10 -16.85
N SER A 136 5.12 -4.94 -16.18
CA SER A 136 3.92 -4.15 -15.88
C SER A 136 4.22 -2.67 -16.10
N ASP A 137 3.16 -1.91 -16.33
CA ASP A 137 3.10 -0.45 -16.30
C ASP A 137 3.33 0.14 -14.90
N HIS A 138 3.28 -0.69 -13.86
CA HIS A 138 3.71 -0.35 -12.51
C HIS A 138 5.22 -0.52 -12.32
N HIS A 139 5.76 0.19 -11.33
CA HIS A 139 7.12 -0.01 -10.84
C HIS A 139 7.11 -0.53 -9.41
N LEU A 140 8.10 -1.35 -9.08
CA LEU A 140 8.29 -1.87 -7.72
C LEU A 140 8.59 -0.75 -6.72
N VAL A 141 7.77 -0.64 -5.66
CA VAL A 141 8.01 0.24 -4.52
C VAL A 141 8.67 -0.56 -3.39
N VAL A 142 9.78 -0.04 -2.85
CA VAL A 142 10.56 -0.71 -1.81
C VAL A 142 10.70 0.20 -0.59
N ALA A 143 10.47 -0.35 0.60
CA ALA A 143 10.76 0.31 1.86
C ALA A 143 11.94 -0.34 2.56
N ASN A 144 12.85 0.48 3.11
CA ASN A 144 13.89 0.05 4.03
C ASN A 144 13.43 0.32 5.47
N LEU A 145 13.46 -0.71 6.31
CA LEU A 145 13.00 -0.63 7.69
C LEU A 145 14.10 -1.11 8.66
N GLU A 146 14.43 -0.30 9.66
CA GLU A 146 15.27 -0.69 10.80
C GLU A 146 14.39 -1.13 11.98
N LEU A 147 14.21 -2.45 12.13
CA LEU A 147 13.38 -3.02 13.19
C LEU A 147 14.22 -3.60 14.33
N LYS A 148 13.93 -3.16 15.56
CA LYS A 148 14.42 -3.81 16.79
C LYS A 148 13.40 -4.82 17.26
N LEU A 149 13.57 -6.06 16.81
CA LEU A 149 12.69 -7.17 17.18
C LEU A 149 13.08 -7.75 18.53
N LYS A 150 12.09 -8.04 19.37
CA LYS A 150 12.29 -8.85 20.57
C LYS A 150 12.09 -10.31 20.19
N LYS A 151 13.05 -11.16 20.56
CA LYS A 151 12.89 -12.61 20.44
C LYS A 151 11.77 -13.06 21.39
N LEU A 152 10.81 -13.81 20.86
CA LEU A 152 9.81 -14.48 21.68
C LEU A 152 10.38 -15.85 22.06
N ASP A 153 10.82 -16.01 23.31
CA ASP A 153 11.41 -17.28 23.78
C ASP A 153 10.35 -18.37 24.06
N ASN A 154 9.06 -18.03 23.99
CA ASN A 154 7.95 -18.89 24.43
C ASN A 154 6.90 -19.12 23.31
N TRP A 155 7.33 -19.42 22.08
CA TRP A 155 6.37 -19.92 21.08
C TRP A 155 5.94 -21.34 21.48
N THR A 156 5.04 -21.45 22.45
CA THR A 156 4.35 -22.70 22.71
C THR A 156 3.34 -22.87 21.59
N ASN A 157 3.46 -23.96 20.83
CA ASN A 157 2.39 -24.44 19.97
C ASN A 157 1.21 -24.84 20.88
N SER A 158 0.46 -23.87 21.39
CA SER A 158 -0.80 -24.14 22.07
C SER A 158 -1.78 -24.59 20.99
N THR A 159 -1.77 -25.89 20.68
CA THR A 159 -2.86 -26.53 19.96
C THR A 159 -4.10 -26.36 20.83
N THR A 160 -4.89 -25.33 20.56
CA THR A 160 -6.23 -25.21 21.11
C THR A 160 -7.04 -26.37 20.52
N LYS A 161 -7.11 -27.50 21.23
CA LYS A 161 -8.08 -28.55 20.92
C LYS A 161 -9.46 -27.97 21.19
N VAL A 162 -10.12 -27.49 20.16
CA VAL A 162 -11.55 -27.18 20.20
C VAL A 162 -12.27 -28.51 20.34
N GLN A 163 -12.73 -28.83 21.55
CA GLN A 163 -13.67 -29.93 21.75
C GLN A 163 -15.05 -29.47 21.28
N TYR A 164 -15.55 -30.08 20.20
CA TYR A 164 -16.96 -29.99 19.84
C TYR A 164 -17.73 -31.01 20.68
N SER A 165 -18.60 -30.55 21.58
CA SER A 165 -19.65 -31.39 22.14
C SER A 165 -20.79 -31.50 21.13
N LEU A 166 -21.11 -32.72 20.71
CA LEU A 166 -22.32 -32.96 19.92
C LEU A 166 -23.53 -32.92 20.87
N PRO A 167 -24.63 -32.24 20.51
CA PRO A 167 -25.83 -32.24 21.34
C PRO A 167 -26.45 -33.65 21.41
N PRO A 168 -27.14 -34.01 22.51
CA PRO A 168 -27.78 -35.31 22.66
C PRO A 168 -28.82 -35.52 21.56
N ARG A 169 -28.77 -36.69 20.92
CA ARG A 169 -29.84 -37.10 20.01
C ARG A 169 -31.03 -37.55 20.87
N TYR A 170 -32.17 -36.92 20.67
CA TYR A 170 -33.46 -37.41 21.14
C TYR A 170 -33.97 -38.50 20.20
#